data_AF-A0A7G2C3D9-F1
#
_entry.id   AF-A0A7G2C3D9-F1
#
_cell.length_a   1.000
_cell.length_b   1.000
_cell.length_c   1.000
_cell.angle_alpha   90.00
_cell.angle_beta   90.00
_cell.angle_gamma   90.00
#
_symmetry.space_group_name_H-M   'P 1'
#
loop_
_entity.id
_entity.type
_entity.pdbx_description
1 polymer ?
#
loop_
_entity_poly.entity_id
_entity_poly.type
_entity_poly.pdbx_seq_one_letter_code
_entity_poly.pdbx_strand_id
1 'polypeptide(L)'
;MAKGVSGTLSGGNTLDQLTVLIVHGSLTGSIPDRYQFVKTLDLFGNNIKEFDAQKFDQLDIVNLSNNAVGSLSNFWGTLTTPKTYTTVDLSHNLLKSVDENIYAKSLTFLNISHNEILQVISKDWISGVTTLRTLDMSNNEFSGAIGADYFPSGMTTLVLSHNQLSGTVPTFSSVEYLYANDNQITGIGSDFFSKLPAAKVVDLSNNPQLYGTATLGDSAIPFATELHLDNTDLAVNIKANFWSKTKLKILTAANARSVAFHDLPEGAVLPDKLPDSLEYLDLSNVGLDGPLPEGWSEASSNLQSVKLGGNHFTNCIPDAWENHPALKAASKNINGLKTCAEKKKEDDKKAKELSGGAIAGIVVGCVVFILLILILVWWRCFHSAAAASFCASASTTGAKSGRRTCVAVSGAALGAMRTIRKGKSPVQRPPLSPVTAAPPPPRVRRATERTARTAKRTPPPRERDPTWSVR
;
A
#
# COMPACT_ATOMS: atom_id res chain seq x y z
N MET A 1 -13.76 18.26 37.53
CA MET A 1 -14.08 19.46 36.72
C MET A 1 -13.97 20.67 37.63
N ALA A 2 -12.92 21.49 37.50
CA ALA A 2 -13.00 22.85 38.02
C ALA A 2 -14.12 23.58 37.25
N LYS A 3 -14.86 24.48 37.90
CA LYS A 3 -15.79 25.35 37.17
C LYS A 3 -14.94 26.23 36.26
N GLY A 4 -15.08 26.04 34.94
CA GLY A 4 -14.29 26.77 33.95
C GLY A 4 -14.43 28.26 34.14
N VAL A 5 -13.33 29.00 34.04
CA VAL A 5 -13.36 30.47 34.14
C VAL A 5 -14.03 31.00 32.88
N SER A 6 -15.13 31.73 33.04
CA SER A 6 -15.89 32.34 31.94
C SER A 6 -15.77 33.86 32.00
N GLY A 7 -15.40 34.49 30.88
CA GLY A 7 -15.22 35.95 30.78
C GLY A 7 -13.77 36.34 30.51
N THR A 8 -13.34 37.49 31.03
CA THR A 8 -11.96 38.00 30.91
C THR A 8 -11.20 37.85 32.23
N LEU A 9 -9.87 37.80 32.17
CA LEU A 9 -9.04 37.94 33.37
C LEU A 9 -9.05 39.40 33.83
N SER A 10 -9.24 39.65 35.13
CA SER A 10 -9.31 41.01 35.68
C SER A 10 -7.93 41.66 35.87
N GLY A 11 -7.86 42.95 35.55
CA GLY A 11 -6.70 43.79 35.85
C GLY A 11 -6.50 44.00 37.37
N GLY A 12 -5.28 44.35 37.77
CA GLY A 12 -4.89 44.57 39.16
C GLY A 12 -3.37 44.59 39.31
N ASN A 13 -2.87 44.62 40.55
CA ASN A 13 -1.43 44.61 40.85
C ASN A 13 -0.70 43.46 40.13
N THR A 14 0.55 43.72 39.72
CA THR A 14 1.42 42.73 39.08
C THR A 14 1.67 41.54 40.01
N LEU A 15 1.84 40.35 39.42
CA LEU A 15 2.05 39.10 40.15
C LEU A 15 3.46 38.57 39.86
N ASP A 16 4.47 39.33 40.28
CA ASP A 16 5.89 39.13 39.95
C ASP A 16 6.48 37.77 40.41
N GLN A 17 5.76 37.05 41.28
CA GLN A 17 6.11 35.70 41.75
C GLN A 17 5.38 34.57 41.00
N LEU A 18 4.38 34.89 40.17
CA LEU A 18 3.57 33.89 39.47
C LEU A 18 4.28 33.41 38.19
N THR A 19 4.89 32.22 38.27
CA THR A 19 5.62 31.60 37.16
C THR A 19 4.77 30.65 36.32
N VAL A 20 3.61 30.22 36.82
CA VAL A 20 2.71 29.26 36.16
C VAL A 20 1.28 29.81 36.19
N LEU A 21 0.64 29.88 35.03
CA LEU A 21 -0.77 30.24 34.88
C LEU A 21 -1.48 29.17 34.05
N ILE A 22 -2.43 28.47 34.67
CA ILE A 22 -3.27 27.45 34.04
C ILE A 22 -4.72 27.91 34.16
N VAL A 23 -5.41 28.11 33.03
CA VAL A 23 -6.82 28.54 33.00
C VAL A 23 -7.53 27.82 31.86
N HIS A 24 -8.49 26.95 32.20
CA HIS A 24 -9.33 26.25 31.23
C HIS A 24 -10.79 26.67 31.40
N GLY A 25 -11.59 26.68 30.31
CA GLY A 25 -13.03 26.97 30.40
C GLY A 25 -13.61 27.73 29.22
N SER A 26 -13.87 29.02 29.41
CA SER A 26 -14.49 29.88 28.39
C SER A 26 -13.94 31.31 28.51
N LEU A 27 -12.62 31.39 28.66
CA LEU A 27 -11.90 32.65 28.65
C LEU A 27 -12.02 33.30 27.27
N THR A 28 -12.29 34.60 27.26
CA THR A 28 -12.35 35.45 26.07
C THR A 28 -11.50 36.70 26.27
N GLY A 29 -11.19 37.38 25.16
CA GLY A 29 -10.38 38.60 25.18
C GLY A 29 -8.88 38.35 25.39
N SER A 30 -8.15 39.41 25.74
CA SER A 30 -6.71 39.41 25.95
C SER A 30 -6.31 39.11 27.40
N ILE A 31 -5.05 38.73 27.59
CA ILE A 31 -4.46 38.44 28.90
C ILE A 31 -3.88 39.75 29.48
N PRO A 32 -4.25 40.15 30.71
CA PRO A 32 -3.71 41.36 31.33
C PRO A 32 -2.22 41.30 31.66
N ASP A 33 -1.58 42.46 31.55
CA ASP A 33 -0.14 42.71 31.70
C ASP A 33 0.42 42.25 33.07
N ARG A 34 -0.43 42.10 34.09
CA ARG A 34 -0.06 41.57 35.42
C ARG A 34 0.53 40.16 35.42
N TYR A 35 0.40 39.43 34.30
CA TYR A 35 0.90 38.08 34.07
C TYR A 35 2.21 38.04 33.23
N GLN A 36 2.84 39.19 32.94
CA GLN A 36 4.04 39.31 32.09
C GLN A 36 5.25 38.42 32.48
N PHE A 37 5.34 38.03 33.76
CA PHE A 37 6.44 37.21 34.31
C PHE A 37 6.17 35.70 34.30
N VAL A 38 5.03 35.25 33.78
CA VAL A 38 4.70 33.83 33.65
C VAL A 38 5.66 33.12 32.70
N LYS A 39 6.08 31.90 33.08
CA LYS A 39 6.93 30.99 32.30
C LYS A 39 6.14 29.88 31.62
N THR A 40 5.19 29.30 32.35
CA THR A 40 4.28 28.26 31.86
C THR A 40 2.89 28.83 31.76
N LEU A 41 2.38 28.97 30.54
CA LEU A 41 1.06 29.49 30.25
C LEU A 41 0.24 28.40 29.55
N ASP A 42 -0.77 27.87 30.24
CA ASP A 42 -1.69 26.88 29.71
C ASP A 42 -3.12 27.45 29.70
N LEU A 43 -3.60 27.72 28.49
CA LEU A 43 -4.93 28.25 28.21
C LEU A 43 -5.71 27.32 27.28
N PHE A 44 -5.43 26.01 27.35
CA PHE A 44 -6.16 24.99 26.62
C PHE A 44 -7.68 25.11 26.78
N GLY A 45 -8.43 24.90 25.70
CA GLY A 45 -9.88 24.77 25.75
C GLY A 45 -10.56 26.06 26.22
N ASN A 46 -10.26 27.18 25.56
CA ASN A 46 -10.91 28.47 25.77
C ASN A 46 -11.42 29.04 24.43
N ASN A 47 -11.74 30.34 24.38
CA ASN A 47 -12.25 31.03 23.19
C ASN A 47 -11.41 32.28 22.89
N ILE A 48 -10.09 32.15 23.02
CA ILE A 48 -9.11 33.18 22.66
C ILE A 48 -9.02 33.25 21.14
N LYS A 49 -9.06 34.46 20.57
CA LYS A 49 -9.08 34.71 19.11
C LYS A 49 -7.81 35.34 18.56
N GLU A 50 -7.13 36.10 19.41
CA GLU A 50 -5.90 36.84 19.11
C GLU A 50 -5.00 36.68 20.32
N PHE A 51 -3.70 36.49 20.09
CA PHE A 51 -2.72 36.41 21.17
C PHE A 51 -1.50 37.27 20.81
N ASP A 52 -1.12 38.14 21.76
CA ASP A 52 0.07 38.99 21.68
C ASP A 52 1.09 38.53 22.73
N ALA A 53 2.23 38.05 22.27
CA ALA A 53 3.31 37.62 23.15
C ALA A 53 4.26 38.75 23.55
N GLN A 54 4.09 39.98 23.03
CA GLN A 54 5.02 41.09 23.28
C GLN A 54 5.17 41.36 24.78
N LYS A 55 4.07 41.26 25.53
CA LYS A 55 3.99 41.56 26.97
C LYS A 55 4.55 40.46 27.88
N PHE A 56 5.06 39.37 27.35
CA PHE A 56 5.56 38.25 28.13
C PHE A 56 7.07 38.11 28.01
N ASP A 57 7.77 38.31 29.12
CA ASP A 57 9.23 38.40 29.17
C ASP A 57 9.92 37.04 29.39
N GLN A 58 9.22 36.08 30.02
CA GLN A 58 9.83 34.84 30.52
C GLN A 58 9.14 33.54 30.05
N LEU A 59 8.23 33.62 29.07
CA LEU A 59 7.55 32.43 28.55
C LEU A 59 8.55 31.40 28.02
N ASP A 60 8.28 30.15 28.39
CA ASP A 60 9.06 28.96 28.12
C ASP A 60 8.15 27.84 27.57
N ILE A 61 7.01 27.62 28.23
CA ILE A 61 5.99 26.66 27.83
C ILE A 61 4.70 27.42 27.55
N VAL A 62 4.18 27.30 26.32
CA VAL A 62 2.92 27.93 25.88
C VAL A 62 1.99 26.86 25.33
N ASN A 63 0.82 26.70 25.94
CA ASN A 63 -0.27 25.90 25.42
C ASN A 63 -1.50 26.80 25.16
N LEU A 64 -1.79 27.03 23.89
CA LEU A 64 -2.98 27.74 23.40
C LEU A 64 -3.89 26.80 22.59
N SER A 65 -3.68 25.48 22.68
CA SER A 65 -4.43 24.53 21.86
C SER A 65 -5.93 24.52 22.18
N ASN A 66 -6.75 24.11 21.22
CA ASN A 66 -8.22 24.11 21.33
C ASN A 66 -8.77 25.49 21.71
N ASN A 67 -8.47 26.48 20.88
CA ASN A 67 -8.99 27.85 20.99
C ASN A 67 -9.55 28.29 19.62
N ALA A 68 -9.74 29.60 19.41
CA ALA A 68 -10.16 30.19 18.15
C ALA A 68 -9.10 31.15 17.59
N VAL A 69 -7.81 30.92 17.91
CA VAL A 69 -6.72 31.84 17.59
C VAL A 69 -6.52 31.89 16.08
N GLY A 70 -6.85 33.03 15.48
CA GLY A 70 -6.68 33.29 14.04
C GLY A 70 -5.47 34.16 13.71
N SER A 71 -4.86 34.80 14.71
CA SER A 71 -3.68 35.66 14.54
C SER A 71 -2.78 35.61 15.78
N LEU A 72 -1.47 35.51 15.51
CA LEU A 72 -0.39 35.53 16.49
C LEU A 72 0.46 36.78 16.22
N SER A 73 0.43 37.75 17.13
CA SER A 73 1.18 39.00 16.99
C SER A 73 2.41 38.99 17.90
N ASN A 74 3.57 39.39 17.34
CA ASN A 74 4.86 39.37 18.04
C ASN A 74 5.22 38.03 18.68
N PHE A 75 4.63 36.92 18.21
CA PHE A 75 4.66 35.67 18.95
C PHE A 75 6.03 35.04 18.91
N TRP A 76 6.66 34.99 17.74
CA TRP A 76 7.92 34.28 17.55
C TRP A 76 9.17 35.08 17.91
N GLY A 77 9.02 36.37 18.25
CA GLY A 77 10.11 37.30 18.50
C GLY A 77 10.74 37.82 17.20
N THR A 78 11.93 38.39 17.29
CA THR A 78 12.68 38.89 16.12
C THR A 78 14.13 38.43 16.11
N LEU A 79 14.86 38.66 15.03
CA LEU A 79 16.29 38.35 14.94
C LEU A 79 17.13 39.00 16.07
N THR A 80 16.75 40.20 16.51
CA THR A 80 17.42 40.94 17.60
C THR A 80 16.83 40.65 18.98
N THR A 81 15.57 40.23 19.05
CA THR A 81 14.86 39.86 20.29
C THR A 81 14.17 38.49 20.15
N PRO A 82 14.95 37.39 20.10
CA PRO A 82 14.39 36.05 19.97
C PRO A 82 13.65 35.64 21.24
N LYS A 83 12.57 34.86 21.10
CA LYS A 83 11.85 34.28 22.23
C LYS A 83 12.55 33.03 22.77
N THR A 84 12.31 32.72 24.04
CA THR A 84 12.99 31.66 24.80
C THR A 84 12.19 30.37 24.94
N TYR A 85 11.04 30.24 24.24
CA TYR A 85 10.17 29.06 24.34
C TYR A 85 10.95 27.77 24.11
N THR A 86 10.74 26.75 24.95
CA THR A 86 11.13 25.36 24.67
C THR A 86 9.96 24.56 24.09
N THR A 87 8.72 24.88 24.48
CA THR A 87 7.53 24.10 24.12
C THR A 87 6.39 25.02 23.71
N VAL A 88 5.86 24.85 22.49
CA VAL A 88 4.69 25.58 22.01
C VAL A 88 3.66 24.60 21.41
N ASP A 89 2.44 24.66 21.93
CA ASP A 89 1.28 24.00 21.34
C ASP A 89 0.20 25.04 20.96
N LEU A 90 -0.07 25.10 19.65
CA LEU A 90 -1.04 25.96 18.97
C LEU A 90 -2.10 25.12 18.24
N SER A 91 -2.18 23.81 18.50
CA SER A 91 -3.06 22.90 17.75
C SER A 91 -4.56 23.18 17.95
N HIS A 92 -5.39 22.80 16.99
CA HIS A 92 -6.84 23.04 17.04
C HIS A 92 -7.17 24.54 17.24
N ASN A 93 -6.77 25.34 16.26
CA ASN A 93 -7.01 26.79 16.19
C ASN A 93 -7.41 27.19 14.76
N LEU A 94 -7.39 28.49 14.45
CA LEU A 94 -7.83 29.06 13.17
C LEU A 94 -6.68 29.79 12.45
N LEU A 95 -5.42 29.41 12.71
CA LEU A 95 -4.24 30.04 12.11
C LEU A 95 -4.23 29.79 10.61
N LYS A 96 -3.98 30.83 9.81
CA LYS A 96 -3.97 30.76 8.34
C LYS A 96 -2.58 30.73 7.71
N SER A 97 -1.56 30.98 8.52
CA SER A 97 -0.16 31.16 8.10
C SER A 97 0.75 31.11 9.33
N VAL A 98 2.03 30.81 9.10
CA VAL A 98 3.11 31.07 10.06
C VAL A 98 3.80 32.37 9.61
N ASP A 99 3.15 33.51 9.90
CA ASP A 99 3.46 34.83 9.29
C ASP A 99 4.86 35.39 9.57
N GLU A 100 5.56 34.88 10.59
CA GLU A 100 6.86 35.38 11.03
C GLU A 100 7.82 34.19 11.15
N ASN A 101 9.04 34.33 10.58
CA ASN A 101 10.10 33.33 10.76
C ASN A 101 10.29 33.03 12.25
N ILE A 102 10.38 31.76 12.63
CA ILE A 102 10.36 31.37 14.04
C ILE A 102 11.69 31.74 14.71
N TYR A 103 11.73 32.90 15.37
CA TYR A 103 12.88 33.37 16.14
C TYR A 103 12.89 32.85 17.59
N ALA A 104 12.43 31.60 17.81
CA ALA A 104 12.42 30.93 19.11
C ALA A 104 13.62 29.97 19.24
N LYS A 105 14.79 30.47 19.63
CA LYS A 105 16.07 29.71 19.55
C LYS A 105 16.19 28.52 20.50
N SER A 106 15.33 28.41 21.51
CA SER A 106 15.30 27.31 22.47
C SER A 106 14.25 26.23 22.15
N LEU A 107 13.47 26.40 21.09
CA LEU A 107 12.26 25.61 20.83
C LEU A 107 12.61 24.16 20.46
N THR A 108 12.17 23.21 21.28
CA THR A 108 12.39 21.76 21.08
C THR A 108 11.13 21.04 20.60
N PHE A 109 9.95 21.54 20.98
CA PHE A 109 8.64 21.02 20.59
C PHE A 109 7.76 22.12 20.01
N LEU A 110 7.24 21.90 18.80
CA LEU A 110 6.24 22.74 18.16
C LEU A 110 5.09 21.90 17.61
N ASN A 111 3.87 22.22 18.04
CA ASN A 111 2.64 21.67 17.48
C ASN A 111 1.78 22.81 16.91
N ILE A 112 1.54 22.79 15.60
CA ILE A 112 0.65 23.70 14.85
C ILE A 112 -0.44 22.93 14.09
N SER A 113 -0.68 21.67 14.47
CA SER A 113 -1.64 20.79 13.79
C SER A 113 -3.09 21.28 13.89
N HIS A 114 -3.97 20.78 13.02
CA HIS A 114 -5.40 21.12 13.03
C HIS A 114 -5.66 22.64 13.03
N ASN A 115 -5.13 23.31 12.01
CA ASN A 115 -5.33 24.73 11.74
C ASN A 115 -5.75 24.93 10.26
N GLU A 116 -5.91 26.17 9.82
CA GLU A 116 -6.27 26.55 8.45
C GLU A 116 -5.03 27.02 7.65
N ILE A 117 -3.81 26.52 7.97
CA ILE A 117 -2.56 27.11 7.47
C ILE A 117 -2.38 26.84 5.98
N LEU A 118 -2.64 27.86 5.16
CA LEU A 118 -2.51 27.85 3.71
C LEU A 118 -1.18 28.48 3.30
N GLN A 119 -0.12 27.68 3.33
CA GLN A 119 1.25 28.15 3.10
C GLN A 119 2.03 27.19 2.19
N VAL A 120 2.75 27.75 1.22
CA VAL A 120 3.76 26.98 0.48
C VAL A 120 4.95 26.76 1.41
N ILE A 121 5.33 25.51 1.64
CA ILE A 121 6.44 25.18 2.53
C ILE A 121 7.75 25.73 1.94
N SER A 122 8.54 26.38 2.79
CA SER A 122 9.90 26.84 2.49
C SER A 122 10.81 26.54 3.69
N LYS A 123 12.10 26.84 3.59
CA LYS A 123 13.02 26.78 4.73
C LYS A 123 12.95 27.96 5.67
N ASP A 124 12.45 29.10 5.20
CA ASP A 124 12.71 30.40 5.85
C ASP A 124 12.04 30.49 7.23
N TRP A 125 10.88 29.83 7.38
CA TRP A 125 10.08 29.89 8.59
C TRP A 125 10.61 29.04 9.76
N ILE A 126 11.28 27.90 9.51
CA ILE A 126 11.66 26.93 10.57
C ILE A 126 13.13 26.48 10.57
N SER A 127 13.87 26.56 9.45
CA SER A 127 15.24 26.01 9.37
C SER A 127 16.23 26.64 10.37
N GLY A 128 15.97 27.87 10.83
CA GLY A 128 16.76 28.56 11.85
C GLY A 128 16.60 28.00 13.27
N VAL A 129 15.60 27.15 13.53
CA VAL A 129 15.28 26.59 14.85
C VAL A 129 16.06 25.29 15.09
N THR A 130 17.38 25.38 15.14
CA THR A 130 18.29 24.20 15.20
C THR A 130 18.15 23.32 16.46
N THR A 131 17.42 23.82 17.46
CA THR A 131 17.05 23.12 18.70
C THR A 131 15.81 22.25 18.57
N LEU A 132 15.04 22.36 17.49
CA LEU A 132 13.78 21.63 17.31
C LEU A 132 14.01 20.12 17.20
N ARG A 133 13.18 19.34 17.91
CA ARG A 133 13.21 17.87 17.92
C ARG A 133 11.89 17.26 17.50
N THR A 134 10.77 17.90 17.85
CA THR A 134 9.43 17.49 17.45
C THR A 134 8.73 18.63 16.74
N LEU A 135 8.26 18.35 15.52
CA LEU A 135 7.37 19.22 14.76
C LEU A 135 6.12 18.43 14.36
N ASP A 136 4.95 18.91 14.78
CA ASP A 136 3.67 18.49 14.22
C ASP A 136 3.02 19.66 13.50
N MET A 137 2.83 19.50 12.19
CA MET A 137 2.15 20.44 11.29
C MET A 137 1.03 19.73 10.50
N SER A 138 0.54 18.60 11.01
CA SER A 138 -0.50 17.81 10.36
C SER A 138 -1.85 18.51 10.29
N ASN A 139 -2.76 18.05 9.43
CA ASN A 139 -4.13 18.55 9.33
C ASN A 139 -4.17 20.08 9.08
N ASN A 140 -3.55 20.49 7.96
CA ASN A 140 -3.42 21.88 7.52
C ASN A 140 -3.48 21.92 5.96
N GLU A 141 -3.23 23.09 5.38
CA GLU A 141 -3.18 23.30 3.92
C GLU A 141 -1.76 23.61 3.42
N PHE A 142 -0.72 23.06 4.07
CA PHE A 142 0.66 23.24 3.62
C PHE A 142 0.87 22.57 2.27
N SER A 143 1.48 23.28 1.32
CA SER A 143 1.62 22.86 -0.08
C SER A 143 3.04 23.04 -0.62
N GLY A 144 3.29 22.51 -1.82
CA GLY A 144 4.59 22.59 -2.48
C GLY A 144 5.54 21.43 -2.15
N ALA A 145 6.78 21.52 -2.63
CA ALA A 145 7.75 20.43 -2.54
C ALA A 145 8.60 20.50 -1.26
N ILE A 146 8.83 19.35 -0.62
CA ILE A 146 9.62 19.28 0.61
C ILE A 146 11.12 19.38 0.28
N GLY A 147 11.75 20.51 0.60
CA GLY A 147 13.20 20.68 0.45
C GLY A 147 14.01 19.96 1.54
N ALA A 148 15.17 19.43 1.18
CA ALA A 148 16.06 18.72 2.11
C ALA A 148 16.68 19.62 3.20
N ASP A 149 16.71 20.94 2.99
CA ASP A 149 17.19 21.96 3.93
C ASP A 149 16.05 22.71 4.65
N TYR A 150 14.80 22.27 4.50
CA TYR A 150 13.65 23.03 5.03
C TYR A 150 13.49 22.90 6.53
N PHE A 151 13.88 21.75 7.09
CA PHE A 151 13.75 21.47 8.50
C PHE A 151 15.11 21.41 9.22
N PRO A 152 15.16 21.73 10.53
CA PRO A 152 16.35 21.60 11.36
C PRO A 152 17.03 20.23 11.29
N SER A 153 18.37 20.22 11.32
CA SER A 153 19.13 18.99 11.52
C SER A 153 18.96 18.48 12.96
N GLY A 154 18.79 17.16 13.12
CA GLY A 154 18.59 16.54 14.43
C GLY A 154 17.14 16.45 14.92
N MET A 155 16.14 16.68 14.06
CA MET A 155 14.75 16.32 14.39
C MET A 155 14.62 14.81 14.67
N THR A 156 13.75 14.48 15.62
CA THR A 156 13.41 13.12 16.06
C THR A 156 12.02 12.73 15.57
N THR A 157 11.06 13.65 15.60
CA THR A 157 9.67 13.43 15.21
C THR A 157 9.22 14.52 14.23
N LEU A 158 8.70 14.10 13.07
CA LEU A 158 8.18 14.97 12.03
C LEU A 158 6.83 14.45 11.54
N VAL A 159 5.76 15.20 11.83
CA VAL A 159 4.39 14.88 11.43
C VAL A 159 3.91 15.90 10.39
N LEU A 160 3.77 15.43 9.16
CA LEU A 160 3.38 16.21 7.96
C LEU A 160 2.00 15.80 7.42
N SER A 161 1.35 14.84 8.08
CA SER A 161 0.16 14.13 7.59
C SER A 161 -1.03 15.04 7.30
N HIS A 162 -1.91 14.65 6.38
CA HIS A 162 -3.11 15.41 6.05
C HIS A 162 -2.80 16.87 5.65
N ASN A 163 -2.04 17.01 4.56
CA ASN A 163 -1.66 18.30 3.96
C ASN A 163 -1.72 18.20 2.42
N GLN A 164 -1.24 19.23 1.73
CA GLN A 164 -1.17 19.32 0.26
C GLN A 164 0.29 19.28 -0.24
N LEU A 165 1.21 18.69 0.54
CA LEU A 165 2.63 18.59 0.20
C LEU A 165 2.83 17.66 -0.99
N SER A 166 3.82 17.96 -1.81
CA SER A 166 4.05 17.30 -3.11
C SER A 166 5.54 17.08 -3.40
N GLY A 167 5.85 16.57 -4.60
CA GLY A 167 7.22 16.33 -5.02
C GLY A 167 7.87 15.12 -4.34
N THR A 168 9.19 15.16 -4.16
CA THR A 168 9.96 14.04 -3.63
C THR A 168 10.24 14.22 -2.14
N VAL A 169 10.01 13.20 -1.31
CA VAL A 169 10.41 13.24 0.11
C VAL A 169 11.93 13.18 0.23
N PRO A 170 12.60 14.16 0.87
CA PRO A 170 14.02 14.09 1.15
C PRO A 170 14.29 13.13 2.32
N THR A 171 15.56 12.76 2.51
CA THR A 171 15.97 11.80 3.54
C THR A 171 16.30 12.50 4.86
N PHE A 172 15.72 12.04 5.97
CA PHE A 172 15.91 12.61 7.30
C PHE A 172 16.74 11.68 8.19
N SER A 173 18.07 11.89 8.22
CA SER A 173 19.00 10.94 8.86
C SER A 173 18.84 10.75 10.38
N SER A 174 18.21 11.70 11.08
CA SER A 174 18.00 11.68 12.53
C SER A 174 16.56 11.35 12.95
N VAL A 175 15.60 11.32 12.02
CA VAL A 175 14.18 11.17 12.36
C VAL A 175 13.88 9.71 12.72
N GLU A 176 13.28 9.55 13.89
CA GLU A 176 12.78 8.27 14.40
C GLU A 176 11.32 8.04 13.99
N TYR A 177 10.51 9.10 13.94
CA TYR A 177 9.08 9.04 13.62
C TYR A 177 8.77 10.01 12.46
N LEU A 178 8.55 9.45 11.27
CA LEU A 178 8.18 10.19 10.07
C LEU A 178 6.77 9.81 9.65
N TYR A 179 5.84 10.75 9.74
CA TYR A 179 4.49 10.62 9.19
C TYR A 179 4.31 11.64 8.09
N ALA A 180 4.12 11.18 6.85
CA ALA A 180 3.86 11.99 5.67
C ALA A 180 2.70 11.44 4.84
N ASN A 181 1.81 10.68 5.48
CA ASN A 181 0.60 10.14 4.88
C ASN A 181 -0.40 11.23 4.47
N ASP A 182 -1.37 10.87 3.63
CA ASP A 182 -2.49 11.73 3.23
C ASP A 182 -2.00 13.09 2.68
N ASN A 183 -1.20 13.01 1.62
CA ASN A 183 -0.60 14.14 0.93
C ASN A 183 -0.62 13.92 -0.60
N GLN A 184 0.04 14.80 -1.36
CA GLN A 184 0.18 14.73 -2.82
C GLN A 184 1.63 14.41 -3.23
N ILE A 185 2.36 13.68 -2.38
CA ILE A 185 3.76 13.33 -2.61
C ILE A 185 3.87 12.43 -3.84
N THR A 186 4.84 12.71 -4.69
CA THR A 186 5.01 12.04 -5.98
C THR A 186 6.23 11.11 -6.03
N GLY A 187 7.23 11.25 -5.15
CA GLY A 187 8.44 10.43 -5.24
C GLY A 187 9.20 10.23 -3.92
N ILE A 188 10.10 9.25 -3.95
CA ILE A 188 11.16 9.01 -2.95
C ILE A 188 12.51 8.81 -3.67
N GLY A 189 13.62 9.07 -2.97
CA GLY A 189 14.95 8.67 -3.44
C GLY A 189 15.10 7.15 -3.50
N SER A 190 15.89 6.63 -4.44
CA SER A 190 16.14 5.19 -4.58
C SER A 190 16.86 4.56 -3.38
N ASP A 191 17.55 5.39 -2.58
CA ASP A 191 18.25 5.03 -1.35
C ASP A 191 17.51 5.47 -0.08
N PHE A 192 16.27 5.96 -0.19
CA PHE A 192 15.49 6.58 0.90
C PHE A 192 15.48 5.76 2.19
N PHE A 193 15.04 4.50 2.14
CA PHE A 193 14.98 3.63 3.32
C PHE A 193 16.34 3.26 3.91
N SER A 194 17.43 3.33 3.13
CA SER A 194 18.80 3.14 3.64
C SER A 194 19.39 4.39 4.30
N LYS A 195 18.77 5.56 4.08
CA LYS A 195 19.12 6.86 4.66
C LYS A 195 18.22 7.29 5.83
N LEU A 196 17.47 6.33 6.38
CA LEU A 196 16.68 6.48 7.60
C LEU A 196 17.24 5.55 8.72
N PRO A 197 18.50 5.74 9.15
CA PRO A 197 19.18 4.82 10.06
C PRO A 197 18.64 4.86 11.50
N ALA A 198 17.88 5.88 11.87
CA ALA A 198 17.25 6.04 13.18
C ALA A 198 15.74 5.70 13.20
N ALA A 199 15.13 5.47 12.03
CA ALA A 199 13.68 5.35 11.92
C ALA A 199 13.11 4.14 12.68
N LYS A 200 12.07 4.42 13.45
CA LYS A 200 11.20 3.48 14.18
C LYS A 200 9.85 3.34 13.47
N VAL A 201 9.29 4.46 13.03
CA VAL A 201 8.02 4.52 12.26
C VAL A 201 8.22 5.35 11.01
N VAL A 202 7.80 4.80 9.87
CA VAL A 202 7.73 5.50 8.58
C VAL A 202 6.35 5.26 7.97
N ASP A 203 5.57 6.32 7.85
CA ASP A 203 4.26 6.30 7.18
C ASP A 203 4.25 7.24 5.97
N LEU A 204 4.11 6.64 4.77
CA LEU A 204 3.95 7.33 3.49
C LEU A 204 2.60 6.99 2.83
N SER A 205 1.69 6.35 3.56
CA SER A 205 0.42 5.86 3.03
C SER A 205 -0.47 6.97 2.48
N ASN A 206 -1.48 6.63 1.68
CA ASN A 206 -2.44 7.60 1.13
C ASN A 206 -1.78 8.74 0.31
N ASN A 207 -0.67 8.42 -0.37
CA ASN A 207 -0.06 9.28 -1.38
C ASN A 207 -0.23 8.60 -2.76
N PRO A 208 -1.40 8.70 -3.41
CA PRO A 208 -1.73 7.88 -4.59
C PRO A 208 -0.92 8.22 -5.85
N GLN A 209 -0.14 9.30 -5.82
CA GLN A 209 0.79 9.71 -6.88
C GLN A 209 2.25 9.33 -6.58
N LEU A 210 2.53 8.73 -5.42
CA LEU A 210 3.88 8.37 -4.99
C LEU A 210 4.39 7.18 -5.80
N TYR A 211 5.13 7.46 -6.87
CA TYR A 211 5.69 6.46 -7.76
C TYR A 211 7.17 6.18 -7.45
N GLY A 212 7.68 5.09 -8.02
CA GLY A 212 9.09 4.72 -7.95
C GLY A 212 9.30 3.32 -7.38
N THR A 213 10.46 3.08 -6.79
CA THR A 213 10.83 1.76 -6.26
C THR A 213 11.31 1.87 -4.81
N ALA A 214 10.53 1.31 -3.90
CA ALA A 214 10.87 1.18 -2.49
C ALA A 214 11.72 -0.10 -2.29
N THR A 215 13.05 0.03 -2.26
CA THR A 215 13.94 -1.13 -2.07
C THR A 215 14.27 -1.34 -0.59
N LEU A 216 13.81 -2.45 -0.03
CA LEU A 216 14.12 -2.90 1.34
C LEU A 216 15.21 -3.98 1.29
N GLY A 217 16.48 -3.57 1.49
CA GLY A 217 17.66 -4.44 1.55
C GLY A 217 18.34 -4.41 2.93
N ASP A 218 19.51 -5.07 3.08
CA ASP A 218 20.21 -5.27 4.37
C ASP A 218 20.34 -4.01 5.26
N SER A 219 20.51 -2.82 4.67
CA SER A 219 20.70 -1.55 5.40
C SER A 219 19.44 -0.68 5.50
N ALA A 220 18.29 -1.14 5.01
CA ALA A 220 17.05 -0.39 5.06
C ALA A 220 16.49 -0.38 6.49
N ILE A 221 16.15 0.81 7.00
CA ILE A 221 15.38 1.04 8.25
C ILE A 221 15.69 0.05 9.40
N PRO A 222 16.96 -0.03 9.86
CA PRO A 222 17.46 -1.15 10.68
C PRO A 222 16.82 -1.29 12.07
N PHE A 223 16.15 -0.24 12.56
CA PHE A 223 15.45 -0.23 13.86
C PHE A 223 13.93 -0.02 13.72
N ALA A 224 13.39 -0.07 12.50
CA ALA A 224 11.97 0.18 12.29
C ALA A 224 11.10 -0.93 12.87
N THR A 225 10.06 -0.50 13.59
CA THR A 225 8.95 -1.32 14.08
C THR A 225 7.73 -1.21 13.18
N GLU A 226 7.58 -0.10 12.45
CA GLU A 226 6.40 0.13 11.60
C GLU A 226 6.80 0.76 10.26
N LEU A 227 6.24 0.21 9.18
CA LEU A 227 6.35 0.74 7.83
C LEU A 227 4.98 0.66 7.14
N HIS A 228 4.43 1.84 6.82
CA HIS A 228 3.11 1.97 6.19
C HIS A 228 3.24 2.62 4.81
N LEU A 229 2.81 1.89 3.77
CA LEU A 229 2.96 2.24 2.35
C LEU A 229 1.65 2.08 1.55
N ASP A 230 0.51 1.92 2.23
CA ASP A 230 -0.78 1.68 1.58
C ASP A 230 -1.19 2.81 0.63
N ASN A 231 -1.92 2.47 -0.43
CA ASN A 231 -2.50 3.44 -1.37
C ASN A 231 -1.44 4.35 -2.02
N THR A 232 -0.37 3.76 -2.59
CA THR A 232 0.73 4.43 -3.31
C THR A 232 1.00 3.79 -4.69
N ASP A 233 1.67 4.48 -5.62
CA ASP A 233 2.13 3.88 -6.90
C ASP A 233 3.53 3.23 -6.76
N LEU A 234 3.93 2.84 -5.55
CA LEU A 234 5.26 2.27 -5.28
C LEU A 234 5.35 0.81 -5.73
N ALA A 235 6.42 0.50 -6.48
CA ALA A 235 6.91 -0.86 -6.59
C ALA A 235 7.79 -1.19 -5.36
N VAL A 236 7.30 -2.01 -4.45
CA VAL A 236 7.98 -2.37 -3.20
C VAL A 236 8.78 -3.66 -3.41
N ASN A 237 10.10 -3.55 -3.36
CA ASN A 237 11.04 -4.64 -3.62
C ASN A 237 11.73 -5.05 -2.31
N ILE A 238 11.38 -6.22 -1.78
CA ILE A 238 11.81 -6.70 -0.46
C ILE A 238 12.81 -7.85 -0.63
N LYS A 239 14.03 -7.71 -0.14
CA LYS A 239 15.03 -8.78 -0.19
C LYS A 239 14.88 -9.77 0.98
N ALA A 240 15.14 -11.06 0.73
CA ALA A 240 15.05 -12.11 1.75
C ALA A 240 15.97 -11.88 2.97
N ASN A 241 17.12 -11.22 2.78
CA ASN A 241 18.05 -10.88 3.85
C ASN A 241 17.56 -9.75 4.77
N PHE A 242 16.82 -8.77 4.24
CA PHE A 242 16.07 -7.79 5.04
C PHE A 242 14.93 -8.49 5.79
N TRP A 243 14.12 -9.26 5.07
CA TRP A 243 12.95 -9.93 5.62
C TRP A 243 13.28 -10.83 6.81
N SER A 244 14.32 -11.66 6.69
CA SER A 244 14.74 -12.58 7.76
C SER A 244 15.35 -11.92 9.00
N LYS A 245 15.72 -10.63 8.93
CA LYS A 245 16.39 -9.91 10.02
C LYS A 245 15.57 -8.76 10.63
N THR A 246 14.54 -8.31 9.91
CA THR A 246 13.75 -7.12 10.27
C THR A 246 13.16 -7.19 11.68
N LYS A 247 12.85 -6.01 12.22
CA LYS A 247 12.17 -5.82 13.52
C LYS A 247 10.79 -5.19 13.36
N LEU A 248 10.29 -5.11 12.13
CA LEU A 248 8.93 -4.69 11.83
C LEU A 248 7.92 -5.57 12.60
N LYS A 249 7.06 -4.88 13.35
CA LYS A 249 5.80 -5.35 13.92
C LYS A 249 4.66 -5.12 12.94
N ILE A 250 4.69 -4.01 12.22
CA ILE A 250 3.68 -3.64 11.24
C ILE A 250 4.35 -3.40 9.90
N LEU A 251 3.87 -4.11 8.87
CA LEU A 251 4.15 -3.80 7.47
C LEU A 251 2.84 -3.75 6.70
N THR A 252 2.56 -2.59 6.10
CA THR A 252 1.38 -2.41 5.24
C THR A 252 1.80 -1.81 3.90
N ALA A 253 1.26 -2.35 2.82
CA ALA A 253 1.48 -1.91 1.45
C ALA A 253 0.24 -2.18 0.58
N ALA A 254 -0.95 -2.24 1.19
CA ALA A 254 -2.18 -2.56 0.48
C ALA A 254 -2.47 -1.53 -0.61
N ASN A 255 -2.87 -2.00 -1.80
CA ASN A 255 -3.05 -1.17 -2.98
C ASN A 255 -1.78 -0.40 -3.43
N ALA A 256 -0.59 -0.81 -2.99
CA ALA A 256 0.65 -0.41 -3.64
C ALA A 256 0.71 -1.00 -5.06
N ARG A 257 1.36 -0.31 -6.01
CA ARG A 257 1.48 -0.74 -7.42
C ARG A 257 1.94 -2.20 -7.58
N SER A 258 2.91 -2.64 -6.78
CA SER A 258 3.32 -4.03 -6.70
C SER A 258 4.17 -4.31 -5.47
N VAL A 259 4.09 -5.51 -4.89
CA VAL A 259 5.09 -6.01 -3.93
C VAL A 259 5.80 -7.22 -4.51
N ALA A 260 7.13 -7.20 -4.55
CA ALA A 260 7.96 -8.30 -5.02
C ALA A 260 8.99 -8.68 -3.96
N PHE A 261 9.09 -9.99 -3.67
CA PHE A 261 10.16 -10.54 -2.84
C PHE A 261 11.30 -11.05 -3.73
N HIS A 262 12.54 -10.73 -3.35
CA HIS A 262 13.76 -11.10 -4.08
C HIS A 262 14.66 -12.01 -3.25
N ASP A 263 15.58 -12.68 -3.94
CA ASP A 263 16.54 -13.63 -3.37
C ASP A 263 15.84 -14.85 -2.73
N LEU A 264 14.71 -15.28 -3.31
CA LEU A 264 13.92 -16.46 -2.93
C LEU A 264 14.29 -17.71 -3.78
N PRO A 265 13.96 -18.94 -3.31
CA PRO A 265 14.05 -20.15 -4.11
C PRO A 265 13.19 -20.11 -5.39
N GLU A 266 13.58 -20.89 -6.40
CA GLU A 266 12.87 -20.96 -7.68
C GLU A 266 11.39 -21.35 -7.50
N GLY A 267 10.49 -20.53 -8.05
CA GLY A 267 9.03 -20.71 -7.96
C GLY A 267 8.36 -20.14 -6.70
N ALA A 268 9.12 -19.59 -5.74
CA ALA A 268 8.56 -18.93 -4.56
C ALA A 268 8.31 -17.43 -4.82
N VAL A 269 7.11 -16.95 -4.47
CA VAL A 269 6.69 -15.53 -4.57
C VAL A 269 6.65 -14.85 -3.19
N LEU A 270 6.54 -15.64 -2.13
CA LEU A 270 6.61 -15.21 -0.73
C LEU A 270 7.72 -15.98 0.00
N PRO A 271 8.38 -15.37 1.00
CA PRO A 271 9.34 -16.05 1.86
C PRO A 271 8.65 -17.12 2.72
N ASP A 272 9.30 -18.26 2.91
CA ASP A 272 8.73 -19.42 3.62
C ASP A 272 8.43 -19.15 5.11
N LYS A 273 9.10 -18.18 5.73
CA LYS A 273 8.90 -17.79 7.14
C LYS A 273 8.58 -16.31 7.27
N LEU A 274 7.72 -15.99 8.24
CA LEU A 274 7.48 -14.63 8.72
C LEU A 274 8.55 -14.24 9.77
N PRO A 275 8.85 -12.94 9.97
CA PRO A 275 9.71 -12.49 11.06
C PRO A 275 8.99 -12.65 12.41
N ASP A 276 9.67 -13.11 13.45
CA ASP A 276 9.08 -13.36 14.78
C ASP A 276 8.49 -12.11 15.47
N SER A 277 8.91 -10.93 15.03
CA SER A 277 8.43 -9.63 15.51
C SER A 277 7.09 -9.19 14.90
N LEU A 278 6.64 -9.82 13.82
CA LEU A 278 5.54 -9.33 12.99
C LEU A 278 4.18 -9.60 13.66
N GLU A 279 3.42 -8.53 13.85
CA GLU A 279 2.10 -8.52 14.49
C GLU A 279 0.99 -8.27 13.46
N TYR A 280 1.25 -7.40 12.47
CA TYR A 280 0.30 -7.03 11.42
C TYR A 280 0.98 -6.99 10.04
N LEU A 281 0.38 -7.67 9.07
CA LEU A 281 0.79 -7.68 7.66
C LEU A 281 -0.40 -7.40 6.76
N ASP A 282 -0.30 -6.39 5.88
CA ASP A 282 -1.27 -6.16 4.81
C ASP A 282 -0.57 -5.97 3.46
N LEU A 283 -0.73 -6.97 2.60
CA LEU A 283 -0.23 -7.01 1.22
C LEU A 283 -1.42 -7.18 0.26
N SER A 284 -2.58 -6.61 0.56
CA SER A 284 -3.79 -6.76 -0.27
C SER A 284 -3.70 -5.95 -1.57
N ASN A 285 -4.15 -6.52 -2.69
CA ASN A 285 -4.19 -5.88 -4.01
C ASN A 285 -2.82 -5.40 -4.53
N VAL A 286 -1.74 -6.16 -4.34
CA VAL A 286 -0.36 -5.79 -4.78
C VAL A 286 0.22 -6.69 -5.88
N GLY A 287 -0.66 -7.47 -6.54
CA GLY A 287 -0.29 -8.26 -7.72
C GLY A 287 0.50 -9.54 -7.46
N LEU A 288 0.55 -10.06 -6.22
CA LEU A 288 1.26 -11.31 -5.91
C LEU A 288 0.63 -12.52 -6.62
N ASP A 289 1.42 -13.30 -7.36
CA ASP A 289 0.95 -14.33 -8.29
C ASP A 289 1.67 -15.69 -8.14
N GLY A 290 1.59 -16.30 -6.95
CA GLY A 290 2.27 -17.56 -6.67
C GLY A 290 1.59 -18.49 -5.67
N PRO A 291 2.24 -19.58 -5.26
CA PRO A 291 1.78 -20.42 -4.16
C PRO A 291 1.88 -19.67 -2.82
N LEU A 292 0.98 -19.99 -1.89
CA LEU A 292 1.09 -19.57 -0.49
C LEU A 292 2.08 -20.49 0.26
N PRO A 293 2.98 -19.95 1.09
CA PRO A 293 3.98 -20.74 1.82
C PRO A 293 3.35 -21.51 2.99
N GLU A 294 3.69 -22.79 3.13
CA GLU A 294 3.25 -23.61 4.26
C GLU A 294 3.94 -23.17 5.57
N GLY A 295 5.23 -22.81 5.53
CA GLY A 295 6.02 -22.43 6.71
C GLY A 295 5.49 -21.24 7.51
N TRP A 296 4.56 -20.43 6.97
CA TRP A 296 3.86 -19.41 7.74
C TRP A 296 3.04 -20.02 8.89
N SER A 297 2.65 -21.29 8.84
CA SER A 297 1.98 -21.96 9.98
C SER A 297 2.84 -22.05 11.24
N GLU A 298 4.16 -21.89 11.12
CA GLU A 298 5.10 -21.80 12.26
C GLU A 298 5.24 -20.37 12.81
N ALA A 299 4.42 -19.41 12.36
CA ALA A 299 4.52 -18.02 12.79
C ALA A 299 4.39 -17.84 14.31
N SER A 300 5.10 -16.81 14.80
CA SER A 300 5.03 -16.33 16.18
C SER A 300 3.59 -16.06 16.61
N SER A 301 3.25 -16.44 17.85
CA SER A 301 1.94 -16.17 18.47
C SER A 301 1.61 -14.68 18.60
N ASN A 302 2.58 -13.79 18.37
CA ASN A 302 2.38 -12.35 18.30
C ASN A 302 1.64 -11.92 17.02
N LEU A 303 1.57 -12.77 15.99
CA LEU A 303 0.93 -12.44 14.72
C LEU A 303 -0.59 -12.36 14.89
N GLN A 304 -1.13 -11.14 14.81
CA GLN A 304 -2.54 -10.83 15.08
C GLN A 304 -3.38 -10.83 13.79
N SER A 305 -2.84 -10.28 12.69
CA SER A 305 -3.58 -10.08 11.45
C SER A 305 -2.68 -10.22 10.22
N VAL A 306 -3.16 -11.01 9.26
CA VAL A 306 -2.58 -11.12 7.91
C VAL A 306 -3.68 -10.85 6.90
N LYS A 307 -3.41 -9.95 5.95
CA LYS A 307 -4.31 -9.59 4.86
C LYS A 307 -3.59 -9.74 3.53
N LEU A 308 -4.20 -10.52 2.66
CA LEU A 308 -3.67 -10.98 1.37
C LEU A 308 -4.73 -10.89 0.25
N GLY A 309 -5.81 -10.16 0.49
CA GLY A 309 -6.98 -10.13 -0.40
C GLY A 309 -6.68 -9.52 -1.77
N GLY A 310 -7.39 -9.96 -2.81
CA GLY A 310 -7.30 -9.38 -4.15
C GLY A 310 -5.95 -9.55 -4.88
N ASN A 311 -5.16 -10.52 -4.46
CA ASN A 311 -3.98 -11.00 -5.21
C ASN A 311 -4.33 -12.20 -6.10
N HIS A 312 -3.36 -12.68 -6.87
CA HIS A 312 -3.50 -13.77 -7.85
C HIS A 312 -2.86 -15.08 -7.38
N PHE A 313 -2.97 -15.39 -6.09
CA PHE A 313 -2.42 -16.63 -5.52
C PHE A 313 -2.98 -17.88 -6.21
N THR A 314 -2.10 -18.88 -6.38
CA THR A 314 -2.39 -20.12 -7.10
C THR A 314 -2.35 -21.34 -6.16
N ASN A 315 -2.51 -22.54 -6.72
CA ASN A 315 -2.56 -23.81 -6.02
C ASN A 315 -3.72 -23.95 -5.03
N CYS A 316 -3.49 -23.76 -3.73
CA CYS A 316 -4.44 -23.98 -2.63
C CYS A 316 -3.91 -23.30 -1.35
N ILE A 317 -4.80 -23.11 -0.37
CA ILE A 317 -4.43 -22.62 0.95
C ILE A 317 -3.82 -23.79 1.74
N PRO A 318 -2.60 -23.68 2.30
CA PRO A 318 -1.97 -24.75 3.07
C PRO A 318 -2.84 -25.14 4.27
N ASP A 319 -3.14 -26.43 4.43
CA ASP A 319 -4.06 -26.89 5.48
C ASP A 319 -3.54 -26.54 6.90
N ALA A 320 -2.22 -26.42 7.07
CA ALA A 320 -1.58 -26.01 8.32
C ALA A 320 -1.96 -24.58 8.78
N TRP A 321 -2.39 -23.69 7.87
CA TRP A 321 -2.85 -22.34 8.22
C TRP A 321 -4.12 -22.34 9.08
N GLU A 322 -4.95 -23.40 9.01
CA GLU A 322 -6.17 -23.53 9.81
C GLU A 322 -5.91 -23.63 11.33
N ASN A 323 -4.66 -23.93 11.72
CA ASN A 323 -4.21 -24.02 13.10
C ASN A 323 -3.79 -22.67 13.70
N HIS A 324 -3.47 -21.67 12.88
CA HIS A 324 -3.01 -20.34 13.35
C HIS A 324 -4.13 -19.30 13.19
N PRO A 325 -4.61 -18.63 14.27
CA PRO A 325 -5.78 -17.75 14.22
C PRO A 325 -5.73 -16.66 13.15
N ALA A 326 -4.60 -15.95 13.03
CA ALA A 326 -4.43 -14.89 12.03
C ALA A 326 -4.44 -15.41 10.57
N LEU A 327 -3.89 -16.61 10.31
CA LEU A 327 -3.83 -17.20 8.97
C LEU A 327 -5.17 -17.82 8.57
N LYS A 328 -5.89 -18.42 9.53
CA LYS A 328 -7.29 -18.83 9.41
C LYS A 328 -8.26 -17.66 9.19
N ALA A 329 -7.90 -16.47 9.63
CA ALA A 329 -8.62 -15.24 9.29
C ALA A 329 -8.26 -14.76 7.89
N ALA A 330 -6.97 -14.79 7.54
CA ALA A 330 -6.46 -14.42 6.21
C ALA A 330 -7.05 -15.29 5.09
N SER A 331 -7.11 -16.62 5.29
CA SER A 331 -7.58 -17.60 4.31
C SER A 331 -8.96 -17.28 3.73
N LYS A 332 -9.87 -16.76 4.57
CA LYS A 332 -11.24 -16.35 4.19
C LYS A 332 -11.30 -15.20 3.18
N ASN A 333 -10.26 -14.37 3.13
CA ASN A 333 -10.17 -13.19 2.27
C ASN A 333 -9.37 -13.47 0.98
N ILE A 334 -8.75 -14.65 0.84
CA ILE A 334 -8.02 -15.07 -0.35
C ILE A 334 -9.02 -15.68 -1.33
N ASN A 335 -9.68 -14.80 -2.09
CA ASN A 335 -10.75 -15.16 -3.01
C ASN A 335 -10.36 -16.26 -4.01
N GLY A 336 -11.18 -17.30 -4.11
CA GLY A 336 -11.09 -18.33 -5.14
C GLY A 336 -10.21 -19.55 -4.82
N LEU A 337 -9.44 -19.54 -3.73
CA LEU A 337 -8.70 -20.72 -3.28
C LEU A 337 -9.47 -21.51 -2.22
N LYS A 338 -9.37 -22.84 -2.34
CA LYS A 338 -9.79 -23.82 -1.31
C LYS A 338 -8.58 -24.30 -0.52
N THR A 339 -8.78 -24.97 0.61
CA THR A 339 -7.66 -25.63 1.30
C THR A 339 -7.10 -26.78 0.45
N CYS A 340 -5.85 -27.17 0.67
CA CYS A 340 -5.24 -28.24 -0.11
C CYS A 340 -5.95 -29.60 0.07
N ALA A 341 -6.46 -29.90 1.28
CA ALA A 341 -7.29 -31.07 1.54
C ALA A 341 -8.64 -31.03 0.82
N GLU A 342 -9.28 -29.86 0.72
CA GLU A 342 -10.53 -29.69 -0.04
C GLU A 342 -10.31 -29.85 -1.55
N LYS A 343 -9.28 -29.20 -2.08
CA LYS A 343 -8.90 -29.30 -3.49
C LYS A 343 -8.59 -30.74 -3.88
N LYS A 344 -7.81 -31.45 -3.06
CA LYS A 344 -7.52 -32.87 -3.27
C LYS A 344 -8.78 -33.74 -3.30
N LYS A 345 -9.75 -33.53 -2.40
CA LYS A 345 -11.04 -34.24 -2.41
C LYS A 345 -11.84 -33.97 -3.69
N GLU A 346 -11.80 -32.75 -4.21
CA GLU A 346 -12.46 -32.40 -5.47
C GLU A 346 -11.77 -33.04 -6.68
N ASP A 347 -10.45 -33.01 -6.73
CA ASP A 347 -9.65 -33.60 -7.81
C ASP A 347 -9.77 -35.14 -7.80
N ASP A 348 -9.75 -35.78 -6.62
CA ASP A 348 -10.02 -37.22 -6.44
C ASP A 348 -11.45 -37.59 -6.91
N LYS A 349 -12.44 -36.71 -6.69
CA LYS A 349 -13.81 -36.91 -7.16
C LYS A 349 -13.89 -36.81 -8.69
N LYS A 350 -13.30 -35.77 -9.30
CA LYS A 350 -13.23 -35.59 -10.76
C LYS A 350 -12.52 -36.77 -11.43
N ALA A 351 -11.42 -37.26 -10.86
CA ALA A 351 -10.68 -38.41 -11.37
C ALA A 351 -11.54 -39.69 -11.39
N LYS A 352 -12.37 -39.91 -10.37
CA LYS A 352 -13.33 -41.04 -10.31
C LYS A 352 -14.44 -40.91 -11.36
N GLU A 353 -14.99 -39.72 -11.55
CA GLU A 353 -16.01 -39.45 -12.57
C GLU A 353 -15.46 -39.65 -14.00
N LEU A 354 -14.24 -39.15 -14.27
CA LEU A 354 -13.52 -39.38 -15.53
C LEU A 354 -13.22 -40.86 -15.77
N SER A 355 -12.83 -41.61 -14.74
CA SER A 355 -12.61 -43.06 -14.84
C SER A 355 -13.90 -43.80 -15.21
N GLY A 356 -15.02 -43.50 -14.54
CA GLY A 356 -16.32 -44.09 -14.86
C GLY A 356 -16.79 -43.77 -16.29
N GLY A 357 -16.66 -42.51 -16.73
CA GLY A 357 -16.99 -42.09 -18.08
C GLY A 357 -16.12 -42.73 -19.16
N ALA A 358 -14.80 -42.83 -18.93
CA ALA A 358 -13.87 -43.49 -19.85
C ALA A 358 -14.15 -44.99 -19.97
N ILE A 359 -14.42 -45.69 -18.85
CA ILE A 359 -14.79 -47.10 -18.84
C ILE A 359 -16.10 -47.31 -19.60
N ALA A 360 -17.12 -46.49 -19.35
CA ALA A 360 -18.40 -46.56 -20.07
C ALA A 360 -18.21 -46.34 -21.59
N GLY A 361 -17.41 -45.35 -21.99
CA GLY A 361 -17.09 -45.07 -23.39
C GLY A 361 -16.37 -46.24 -24.09
N ILE A 362 -15.39 -46.86 -23.41
CA ILE A 362 -14.69 -48.06 -23.92
C ILE A 362 -15.67 -49.23 -24.06
N VAL A 363 -16.51 -49.49 -23.06
CA VAL A 363 -17.49 -50.59 -23.10
C VAL A 363 -18.49 -50.40 -24.24
N VAL A 364 -19.05 -49.19 -24.41
CA VAL A 364 -19.96 -48.88 -25.53
C VAL A 364 -19.24 -49.03 -26.88
N GLY A 365 -18.01 -48.55 -27.00
CA GLY A 365 -17.18 -48.71 -28.21
C GLY A 365 -16.94 -50.18 -28.56
N CYS A 366 -16.59 -51.00 -27.58
CA CYS A 366 -16.40 -52.44 -27.76
C CYS A 366 -17.71 -53.15 -28.16
N VAL A 367 -18.85 -52.82 -27.55
CA VAL A 367 -20.16 -53.38 -27.92
C VAL A 367 -20.55 -53.01 -29.35
N VAL A 368 -20.39 -51.74 -29.75
CA VAL A 368 -20.65 -51.30 -31.13
C VAL A 368 -19.72 -52.00 -32.13
N PHE A 369 -18.44 -52.16 -31.80
CA PHE A 369 -17.48 -52.87 -32.65
C PHE A 369 -17.82 -54.37 -32.81
N ILE A 370 -18.24 -55.04 -31.72
CA ILE A 370 -18.72 -56.43 -31.77
C ILE A 370 -19.99 -56.54 -32.62
N LEU A 371 -20.94 -55.62 -32.47
CA LEU A 371 -22.16 -55.60 -33.29
C LEU A 371 -21.85 -55.40 -34.78
N LEU A 372 -20.90 -54.51 -35.12
CA LEU A 372 -20.43 -54.34 -36.51
C LEU A 372 -19.78 -55.62 -37.06
N ILE A 373 -18.97 -56.32 -36.26
CA ILE A 373 -18.41 -57.63 -36.64
C ILE A 373 -19.53 -58.65 -36.87
N LEU A 374 -20.52 -58.73 -35.97
CA LEU A 374 -21.66 -59.66 -36.11
C LEU A 374 -22.50 -59.35 -37.35
N ILE A 375 -22.73 -58.07 -37.67
CA ILE A 375 -23.39 -57.65 -38.92
C ILE A 375 -22.58 -58.05 -40.15
N LEU A 376 -21.26 -57.86 -40.14
CA LEU A 376 -20.37 -58.28 -41.24
C LEU A 376 -20.33 -59.80 -41.42
N VAL A 377 -20.32 -60.56 -40.33
CA VAL A 377 -20.40 -62.03 -40.34
C VAL A 377 -21.75 -62.49 -40.86
N TRP A 378 -22.86 -61.91 -40.37
CA TRP A 378 -24.21 -62.22 -40.84
C TRP A 378 -24.38 -61.93 -42.33
N TRP A 379 -23.89 -60.77 -42.80
CA TRP A 379 -23.90 -60.40 -44.23
C TRP A 379 -23.11 -61.40 -45.08
N ARG A 380 -21.93 -61.86 -44.61
CA ARG A 380 -21.15 -62.92 -45.24
C ARG A 380 -21.88 -64.26 -45.28
N CYS A 381 -22.50 -64.67 -44.18
CA CYS A 381 -23.27 -65.91 -44.10
C CYS A 381 -24.52 -65.86 -45.01
N PHE A 382 -25.20 -64.72 -45.08
CA PHE A 382 -26.37 -64.52 -45.95
C PHE A 382 -25.99 -64.60 -47.44
N HIS A 383 -24.88 -63.98 -47.86
CA HIS A 383 -24.36 -64.15 -49.22
C HIS A 383 -23.84 -65.58 -49.50
N SER A 384 -23.25 -66.25 -48.50
CA SER A 384 -22.85 -67.66 -48.65
C SER A 384 -24.05 -68.62 -48.77
N ALA A 385 -25.18 -68.30 -48.12
CA ALA A 385 -26.43 -69.05 -48.27
C ALA A 385 -27.08 -68.80 -49.64
N ALA A 386 -27.01 -67.57 -50.17
CA ALA A 386 -27.46 -67.27 -51.53
C ALA A 386 -26.69 -68.05 -52.61
N ALA A 387 -25.39 -68.32 -52.39
CA ALA A 387 -24.57 -69.13 -53.29
C ALA A 387 -24.90 -70.63 -53.27
N ALA A 388 -25.57 -71.14 -52.23
CA ALA A 388 -25.89 -72.57 -52.08
C ALA A 388 -27.13 -73.02 -52.89
N SER A 389 -27.90 -72.09 -53.47
CA SER A 389 -29.19 -72.37 -54.12
C SER A 389 -29.11 -72.53 -55.65
N PHE A 390 -27.92 -72.59 -56.26
CA PHE A 390 -27.76 -72.58 -57.73
C PHE A 390 -27.01 -73.79 -58.32
N CYS A 391 -26.84 -74.89 -57.57
CA CYS A 391 -26.13 -76.09 -58.02
C CYS A 391 -26.97 -77.37 -57.90
N ALA A 392 -28.03 -77.52 -58.72
CA ALA A 392 -28.80 -78.77 -58.82
C ALA A 392 -29.59 -78.98 -60.14
N SER A 393 -28.96 -78.93 -61.32
CA SER A 393 -29.46 -79.67 -62.52
C SER A 393 -28.48 -79.68 -63.71
N ALA A 394 -28.29 -80.87 -64.33
CA ALA A 394 -27.68 -81.14 -65.65
C ALA A 394 -26.21 -80.70 -65.88
N SER A 395 -25.18 -81.55 -66.09
CA SER A 395 -25.00 -82.78 -66.90
C SER A 395 -25.29 -82.56 -68.39
N THR A 396 -24.33 -82.62 -69.32
CA THR A 396 -23.69 -83.84 -69.86
C THR A 396 -22.46 -83.57 -70.75
N THR A 397 -21.55 -84.56 -70.84
CA THR A 397 -20.60 -84.94 -71.96
C THR A 397 -20.58 -84.07 -73.24
N GLY A 398 -19.47 -83.71 -73.91
CA GLY A 398 -18.04 -84.12 -73.95
C GLY A 398 -17.46 -83.73 -75.34
N ALA A 399 -16.26 -84.08 -75.84
CA ALA A 399 -14.99 -84.60 -75.29
C ALA A 399 -13.89 -84.62 -76.42
N LYS A 400 -12.58 -84.66 -76.08
CA LYS A 400 -11.38 -84.83 -76.96
C LYS A 400 -11.01 -83.64 -77.89
N SER A 401 -9.75 -83.34 -78.25
CA SER A 401 -8.40 -83.80 -77.81
C SER A 401 -7.29 -82.92 -78.43
N GLY A 402 -6.12 -82.74 -77.79
CA GLY A 402 -4.93 -82.20 -78.47
C GLY A 402 -3.78 -81.76 -77.54
N ARG A 403 -2.67 -82.51 -77.51
CA ARG A 403 -1.46 -82.22 -76.70
C ARG A 403 -0.52 -81.21 -77.38
N ARG A 404 0.18 -80.38 -76.58
CA ARG A 404 1.65 -80.47 -76.36
C ARG A 404 2.10 -79.59 -75.17
N THR A 405 3.34 -79.77 -74.72
CA THR A 405 3.78 -79.69 -73.30
C THR A 405 5.00 -78.81 -73.03
N CYS A 406 5.00 -78.13 -71.87
CA CYS A 406 6.15 -77.79 -70.99
C CYS A 406 7.29 -76.90 -71.57
N VAL A 407 8.18 -76.23 -70.81
CA VAL A 407 8.75 -76.44 -69.46
C VAL A 407 8.93 -75.09 -68.68
N ALA A 408 9.07 -75.21 -67.35
CA ALA A 408 9.25 -74.19 -66.29
C ALA A 408 10.52 -73.30 -66.34
N VAL A 409 10.64 -72.37 -65.37
CA VAL A 409 11.76 -72.28 -64.38
C VAL A 409 11.43 -71.30 -63.20
N SER A 410 12.03 -71.57 -62.02
CA SER A 410 12.02 -70.86 -60.71
C SER A 410 12.78 -69.50 -60.69
N GLY A 411 12.89 -68.67 -59.64
CA GLY A 411 12.41 -68.64 -58.22
C GLY A 411 13.35 -67.76 -57.32
N ALA A 412 12.97 -67.47 -56.05
CA ALA A 412 13.79 -66.86 -54.95
C ALA A 412 14.27 -65.37 -55.10
N ALA A 413 14.75 -64.63 -54.06
CA ALA A 413 14.41 -64.50 -52.61
C ALA A 413 15.17 -63.31 -51.92
N LEU A 414 14.70 -62.88 -50.73
CA LEU A 414 15.46 -62.41 -49.53
C LEU A 414 16.14 -61.00 -49.39
N GLY A 415 15.80 -60.30 -48.28
CA GLY A 415 16.68 -59.47 -47.40
C GLY A 415 17.01 -58.00 -47.79
N ALA A 416 17.44 -57.09 -46.90
CA ALA A 416 17.40 -56.96 -45.43
C ALA A 416 17.77 -55.49 -44.99
N MET A 417 17.64 -55.14 -43.70
CA MET A 417 17.89 -53.80 -43.10
C MET A 417 19.33 -53.23 -43.26
N ARG A 418 19.47 -51.87 -43.27
CA ARG A 418 20.22 -51.11 -42.22
C ARG A 418 20.14 -49.56 -42.30
N THR A 419 20.40 -48.94 -41.14
CA THR A 419 20.43 -47.50 -40.78
C THR A 419 21.70 -46.74 -41.19
N ILE A 420 21.68 -45.38 -41.24
CA ILE A 420 22.72 -44.48 -40.61
C ILE A 420 22.46 -42.94 -40.74
N ARG A 421 22.62 -42.24 -39.59
CA ARG A 421 23.06 -40.83 -39.26
C ARG A 421 22.50 -39.52 -39.90
N LYS A 422 22.06 -38.64 -38.97
CA LYS A 422 22.45 -37.22 -38.70
C LYS A 422 22.55 -36.17 -39.84
N GLY A 423 21.78 -35.08 -39.68
CA GLY A 423 22.03 -33.73 -40.22
C GLY A 423 21.54 -32.65 -39.24
N LYS A 424 22.17 -31.45 -39.22
CA LYS A 424 21.86 -30.33 -38.28
C LYS A 424 21.36 -29.09 -39.03
N SER A 425 20.46 -28.32 -38.39
CA SER A 425 20.23 -26.87 -38.56
C SER A 425 19.60 -26.39 -39.90
N PRO A 426 19.05 -25.15 -40.01
CA PRO A 426 19.02 -24.07 -39.01
C PRO A 426 17.64 -23.44 -38.67
N VAL A 427 17.61 -22.79 -37.50
CA VAL A 427 16.92 -21.53 -37.12
C VAL A 427 15.91 -20.93 -38.13
N GLN A 428 14.65 -20.80 -37.70
CA GLN A 428 13.72 -19.77 -38.18
C GLN A 428 13.38 -18.80 -37.05
N ARG A 429 13.36 -17.50 -37.36
CA ARG A 429 12.91 -16.43 -36.44
C ARG A 429 11.38 -16.31 -36.47
N PRO A 430 10.71 -16.01 -35.35
CA PRO A 430 9.30 -15.59 -35.39
C PRO A 430 9.17 -14.17 -35.98
N PRO A 431 8.01 -13.81 -36.56
CA PRO A 431 7.78 -12.50 -37.15
C PRO A 431 7.58 -11.40 -36.08
N LEU A 432 7.98 -10.17 -36.43
CA LEU A 432 7.76 -8.97 -35.63
C LEU A 432 6.26 -8.65 -35.52
N SER A 433 5.81 -8.33 -34.31
CA SER A 433 4.49 -7.71 -34.09
C SER A 433 4.56 -6.20 -34.33
N PRO A 434 3.56 -5.57 -34.96
CA PRO A 434 3.55 -4.12 -35.18
C PRO A 434 3.25 -3.35 -33.88
N VAL A 435 3.91 -2.21 -33.74
CA VAL A 435 3.81 -1.29 -32.58
C VAL A 435 2.41 -0.67 -32.48
N THR A 436 1.85 -0.66 -31.28
CA THR A 436 0.58 0.01 -30.95
C THR A 436 0.73 1.54 -30.95
N ALA A 437 -0.16 2.22 -31.65
CA ALA A 437 -0.31 3.68 -31.54
C ALA A 437 -1.14 4.04 -30.30
N ALA A 438 -0.69 5.01 -29.51
CA ALA A 438 -1.39 5.46 -28.31
C ALA A 438 -2.60 6.37 -28.64
N PRO A 439 -3.70 6.30 -27.88
CA PRO A 439 -4.82 7.23 -28.01
C PRO A 439 -4.50 8.60 -27.39
N PRO A 440 -5.07 9.71 -27.89
CA PRO A 440 -4.86 11.05 -27.35
C PRO A 440 -5.62 11.29 -26.03
N PRO A 441 -5.15 12.23 -25.18
CA PRO A 441 -5.79 12.53 -23.89
C PRO A 441 -7.14 13.27 -24.04
N PRO A 442 -8.04 13.16 -23.04
CA PRO A 442 -9.35 13.81 -23.08
C PRO A 442 -9.27 15.34 -23.00
N ARG A 443 -10.14 16.02 -23.75
CA ARG A 443 -10.22 17.49 -23.77
C ARG A 443 -10.81 18.03 -22.46
N VAL A 444 -10.03 18.83 -21.74
CA VAL A 444 -10.53 19.68 -20.66
C VAL A 444 -11.54 20.69 -21.21
N ARG A 445 -12.78 20.65 -20.74
CA ARG A 445 -13.75 21.72 -20.98
C ARG A 445 -13.38 22.93 -20.12
N ARG A 446 -12.98 24.05 -20.74
CA ARG A 446 -12.93 25.34 -20.06
C ARG A 446 -14.35 25.75 -19.67
N ALA A 447 -14.65 25.75 -18.37
CA ALA A 447 -15.74 26.57 -17.84
C ALA A 447 -15.32 28.05 -17.92
N THR A 448 -16.21 28.91 -18.39
CA THR A 448 -16.00 30.36 -18.42
C THR A 448 -16.56 30.98 -17.14
N GLU A 449 -15.68 31.37 -16.21
CA GLU A 449 -16.11 32.18 -15.07
C GLU A 449 -16.34 33.63 -15.50
N ARG A 450 -17.49 34.15 -15.05
CA ARG A 450 -18.00 35.47 -15.42
C ARG A 450 -17.63 36.45 -14.32
N THR A 451 -17.13 37.62 -14.70
CA THR A 451 -16.81 38.71 -13.78
C THR A 451 -18.02 39.19 -12.98
N ALA A 452 -17.86 39.32 -11.66
CA ALA A 452 -18.74 40.13 -10.81
C ALA A 452 -17.89 40.97 -9.85
N ARG A 453 -18.08 42.30 -9.89
CA ARG A 453 -17.29 43.31 -9.20
C ARG A 453 -18.23 44.10 -8.28
N THR A 454 -18.05 44.05 -6.97
CA THR A 454 -18.68 44.95 -5.99
C THR A 454 -17.85 44.91 -4.70
N ALA A 455 -16.97 45.87 -4.42
CA ALA A 455 -17.23 47.25 -3.96
C ALA A 455 -17.51 47.36 -2.45
N LYS A 456 -16.50 47.91 -1.75
CA LYS A 456 -16.41 48.23 -0.30
C LYS A 456 -17.65 48.92 0.29
N ARG A 457 -17.91 48.70 1.59
CA ARG A 457 -18.31 49.74 2.56
C ARG A 457 -18.26 49.29 4.04
N THR A 458 -17.66 50.11 4.88
CA THR A 458 -17.69 50.14 6.36
C THR A 458 -17.42 51.59 6.81
N PRO A 459 -17.55 51.95 8.11
CA PRO A 459 -18.73 51.89 9.00
C PRO A 459 -19.23 53.34 9.29
N PRO A 460 -19.99 53.72 10.36
CA PRO A 460 -19.45 53.89 11.73
C PRO A 460 -20.54 53.68 12.87
N PRO A 461 -20.57 54.33 14.07
CA PRO A 461 -20.10 53.70 15.33
C PRO A 461 -20.99 53.89 16.61
N ARG A 462 -20.48 53.44 17.78
CA ARG A 462 -20.96 53.67 19.20
C ARG A 462 -22.17 52.81 19.63
N GLU A 463 -22.41 52.49 20.91
CA GLU A 463 -22.01 53.13 22.17
C GLU A 463 -21.95 52.17 23.40
N ARG A 464 -21.01 52.46 24.33
CA ARG A 464 -20.90 52.31 25.82
C ARG A 464 -21.57 51.19 26.67
N ASP A 465 -20.91 50.94 27.80
CA ASP A 465 -21.17 49.99 28.90
C ASP A 465 -22.48 50.20 29.68
N PRO A 466 -22.83 49.24 30.59
CA PRO A 466 -22.47 49.47 31.99
C PRO A 466 -21.94 48.26 32.80
N THR A 467 -20.94 48.56 33.64
CA THR A 467 -20.62 48.04 34.99
C THR A 467 -21.49 46.92 35.60
N TRP A 468 -20.90 45.97 36.37
CA TRP A 468 -21.33 45.63 37.75
C TRP A 468 -20.27 44.86 38.59
N SER A 469 -20.36 45.10 39.90
CA SER A 469 -19.63 44.61 41.09
C SER A 469 -18.93 43.23 41.12
N VAL A 470 -17.77 43.22 41.80
CA VAL A 470 -16.99 42.06 42.27
C VAL A 470 -17.57 41.43 43.56
N ARG A 471 -17.41 40.11 43.71
CA ARG A 471 -17.28 39.40 44.98
C ARG A 471 -16.06 38.48 44.92
#